data_AF-A0A821DPC7-F1
#
_entry.id   AF-A0A821DPC7-F1
#
_cell.length_a   1.000
_cell.length_b   1.000
_cell.length_c   1.000
_cell.angle_alpha   90.00
_cell.angle_beta   90.00
_cell.angle_gamma   90.00
#
_symmetry.space_group_name_H-M   'P 1'
#
loop_
_entity.id
_entity.type
_entity.pdbx_description
1 polymer ?
#
loop_
_entity_poly.entity_id
_entity_poly.type
_entity_poly.pdbx_seq_one_letter_code
_entity_poly.pdbx_strand_id
1 'polypeptide(L)'
;MCAAPGSKTAQIIECLHRDESNPIPSGFVIANDVDNKRCYTLVHQVKRLESPCFAIINHDASNLPNLKFNDGNILFDRILCDVPCSGDGTLRKNPDLWKKWNPGHASSLQSIQLRIATRGIQLLAPGGLMVYSTCSMNPIENEAVVGQLLQAFEGQISLVDISDKLPGLRTKPGLKSWCVIGKNQEIYNSFEEVPKNMQSLFRPNMFPPSNDILEQLHLERCIRLLPHYQDTGAFFVALFRKIDKLVDSSLSIQEETSQKRQVEENVFNEDGANFKRARYHRENPFIFFEEKDIKGFWQEISEFFGVHPSFPADQLMTRIASDSGRNIYFVSDSLKQIVTLNQDRIKFINMGVRLLVRTDLRNDKDKRSLRLAQEGIAIINNYFSKRRIQLEQQDLLLLLSHAHTQFANLSESVRNQIQNMSDDLGSLICLYNIKQHDLDIPIIFVSWRGRNSLRPFVSHSSRKFYFALCNIDSMTINEIIDKLTIEEKATNQKKDDNS
;
A
#
# COMPACT_ATOMS: atom_id res chain seq x y z
N MET A 1 -1.54 -8.26 -5.71
CA MET A 1 -0.69 -8.78 -6.81
C MET A 1 -0.16 -7.67 -7.72
N CYS A 2 -1.00 -6.75 -8.20
CA CYS A 2 -0.60 -5.59 -9.00
C CYS A 2 -1.19 -4.34 -8.33
N ALA A 3 -0.39 -3.66 -7.51
CA ALA A 3 -0.91 -2.79 -6.45
C ALA A 3 -0.93 -1.30 -6.82
N ALA A 4 -0.03 -0.82 -7.70
CA ALA A 4 0.04 0.60 -7.99
C ALA A 4 -1.16 1.04 -8.86
N PRO A 5 -1.70 2.26 -8.69
CA PRO A 5 -1.16 3.36 -7.88
C PRO A 5 -1.52 3.30 -6.39
N GLY A 6 -2.33 2.34 -5.93
CA GLY A 6 -2.53 2.07 -4.50
C GLY A 6 -3.89 2.35 -3.90
N SER A 7 -4.91 2.73 -4.69
CA SER A 7 -6.25 2.98 -4.17
C SER A 7 -6.86 1.75 -3.47
N LYS A 8 -6.73 0.56 -4.09
CA LYS A 8 -7.20 -0.70 -3.51
C LYS A 8 -6.37 -1.12 -2.29
N THR A 9 -5.05 -0.92 -2.36
CA THR A 9 -4.15 -1.16 -1.22
C THR A 9 -4.53 -0.31 -0.02
N ALA A 10 -4.86 0.97 -0.25
CA ALA A 10 -5.28 1.89 0.79
C ALA A 10 -6.56 1.39 1.49
N GLN A 11 -7.58 1.01 0.73
CA GLN A 11 -8.83 0.45 1.29
C GLN A 11 -8.60 -0.84 2.08
N ILE A 12 -7.68 -1.71 1.64
CA ILE A 12 -7.34 -2.93 2.37
C ILE A 12 -6.66 -2.59 3.70
N ILE A 13 -5.75 -1.60 3.71
CA ILE A 13 -5.10 -1.12 4.94
C ILE A 13 -6.14 -0.48 5.87
N GLU A 14 -7.05 0.34 5.37
CA GLU A 14 -8.15 0.93 6.15
C GLU A 14 -9.04 -0.18 6.76
N CYS A 15 -9.37 -1.21 5.99
CA CYS A 15 -10.10 -2.38 6.53
C CYS A 15 -9.33 -3.11 7.64
N LEU A 16 -8.00 -3.18 7.55
CA LEU A 16 -7.16 -3.80 8.57
C LEU A 16 -7.17 -2.98 9.89
N HIS A 17 -7.31 -1.66 9.79
CA HIS A 17 -7.37 -0.72 10.91
C HIS A 17 -8.81 -0.39 11.36
N ARG A 18 -9.79 -1.22 11.02
CA ARG A 18 -11.20 -0.98 11.36
C ARG A 18 -11.46 -0.98 12.87
N ASP A 19 -10.66 -1.71 13.64
CA ASP A 19 -10.74 -1.72 15.10
C ASP A 19 -9.84 -0.63 15.68
N GLU A 20 -10.45 0.50 16.05
CA GLU A 20 -9.76 1.66 16.61
C GLU A 20 -9.19 1.42 18.02
N SER A 21 -9.62 0.35 18.70
CA SER A 21 -9.13 0.05 20.06
C SER A 21 -7.72 -0.51 20.07
N ASN A 22 -7.25 -1.05 18.94
CA ASN A 22 -5.92 -1.62 18.82
C ASN A 22 -5.04 -0.76 17.88
N PRO A 23 -4.01 -0.08 18.41
CA PRO A 23 -3.15 0.77 17.59
C PRO A 23 -2.29 0.02 16.57
N ILE A 24 -2.10 -1.30 16.76
CA ILE A 24 -1.34 -2.15 15.85
C ILE A 24 -2.23 -3.36 15.53
N PRO A 25 -3.00 -3.32 14.43
CA PRO A 25 -3.89 -4.41 14.10
C PRO A 25 -3.10 -5.69 13.82
N SER A 26 -3.69 -6.84 14.15
CA SER A 26 -3.14 -8.14 13.79
C SER A 26 -3.18 -8.35 12.28
N GLY A 27 -2.16 -9.01 11.72
CA GLY A 27 -2.06 -9.29 10.29
C GLY A 27 -1.27 -8.24 9.52
N PHE A 28 -1.16 -8.42 8.20
CA PHE A 28 -0.34 -7.56 7.36
C PHE A 28 -0.81 -7.53 5.90
N VAL A 29 -0.33 -6.54 5.15
CA VAL A 29 -0.60 -6.36 3.72
C VAL A 29 0.72 -6.36 2.94
N ILE A 30 0.85 -7.23 1.93
CA ILE A 30 1.94 -7.18 0.96
C ILE A 30 1.41 -6.62 -0.37
N ALA A 31 1.88 -5.42 -0.71
CA ALA A 31 1.51 -4.73 -1.93
C ALA A 31 2.63 -4.89 -2.97
N ASN A 32 2.39 -5.73 -3.99
CA ASN A 32 3.35 -5.97 -5.06
C ASN A 32 3.03 -5.16 -6.33
N ASP A 33 4.06 -4.62 -6.97
CA ASP A 33 3.97 -4.14 -8.36
C ASP A 33 5.26 -4.49 -9.13
N VAL A 34 5.14 -4.76 -10.43
CA VAL A 34 6.30 -5.10 -11.27
C VAL A 34 7.09 -3.86 -11.66
N ASP A 35 6.42 -2.70 -11.78
CA ASP A 35 7.06 -1.45 -12.16
C ASP A 35 7.61 -0.73 -10.91
N ASN A 36 8.93 -0.59 -10.86
CA ASN A 36 9.61 0.03 -9.74
C ASN A 36 9.22 1.51 -9.54
N LYS A 37 9.01 2.28 -10.62
CA LYS A 37 8.60 3.69 -10.52
C LYS A 37 7.20 3.80 -9.96
N ARG A 38 6.29 2.92 -10.39
CA ARG A 38 4.92 2.85 -9.88
C ARG A 38 4.86 2.41 -8.42
N CYS A 39 5.82 1.61 -7.94
CA CYS A 39 5.95 1.32 -6.51
C CYS A 39 6.15 2.60 -5.68
N TYR A 40 6.93 3.57 -6.15
CA TYR A 40 7.10 4.85 -5.44
C TYR A 40 5.83 5.72 -5.47
N THR A 41 5.06 5.70 -6.57
CA THR A 41 3.71 6.30 -6.58
C THR A 41 2.82 5.67 -5.50
N LEU A 42 2.85 4.34 -5.39
CA LEU A 42 2.14 3.59 -4.35
C LEU A 42 2.61 4.01 -2.95
N VAL A 43 3.92 4.15 -2.70
CA VAL A 43 4.47 4.66 -1.44
C VAL A 43 3.82 6.00 -1.08
N HIS A 44 3.82 6.95 -1.99
CA HIS A 44 3.24 8.28 -1.75
C HIS A 44 1.74 8.22 -1.41
N GLN A 45 0.98 7.32 -2.06
CA GLN A 45 -0.45 7.19 -1.82
C GLN A 45 -0.77 6.57 -0.46
N VAL A 46 -0.04 5.52 -0.05
CA VAL A 46 -0.32 4.81 1.21
C VAL A 46 0.35 5.44 2.42
N LYS A 47 1.35 6.30 2.23
CA LYS A 47 2.11 6.96 3.31
C LYS A 47 1.20 7.68 4.33
N ARG A 48 0.07 8.22 3.88
CA ARG A 48 -0.92 8.92 4.74
C ARG A 48 -1.68 8.01 5.71
N LEU A 49 -1.60 6.69 5.52
CA LEU A 49 -2.32 5.71 6.36
C LEU A 49 -1.50 5.27 7.57
N GLU A 50 -0.20 5.60 7.60
CA GLU A 50 0.65 5.46 8.79
C GLU A 50 0.59 4.06 9.44
N SER A 51 0.37 3.02 8.62
CA SER A 51 0.19 1.65 9.09
C SER A 51 1.53 0.94 9.24
N PRO A 52 1.83 0.32 10.41
CA PRO A 52 3.02 -0.53 10.58
C PRO A 52 2.82 -1.94 10.01
N CYS A 53 1.63 -2.23 9.46
CA CYS A 53 1.20 -3.55 9.02
C CYS A 53 1.14 -3.67 7.48
N PHE A 54 1.92 -2.88 6.73
CA PHE A 54 2.07 -3.09 5.29
C PHE A 54 3.52 -3.01 4.79
N ALA A 55 3.80 -3.74 3.71
CA ALA A 55 5.04 -3.65 2.97
C ALA A 55 4.78 -3.58 1.46
N ILE A 56 5.59 -2.79 0.77
CA ILE A 56 5.59 -2.68 -0.70
C ILE A 56 6.78 -3.47 -1.23
N ILE A 57 6.51 -4.39 -2.15
CA ILE A 57 7.52 -5.20 -2.82
C ILE A 57 7.50 -4.97 -4.33
N ASN A 58 8.62 -5.21 -4.98
CA ASN A 58 8.76 -5.07 -6.42
C ASN A 58 9.18 -6.40 -7.06
N HIS A 59 8.20 -7.10 -7.63
CA HIS A 59 8.41 -8.42 -8.24
C HIS A 59 7.39 -8.67 -9.37
N ASP A 60 7.75 -9.55 -10.31
CA ASP A 60 6.79 -10.10 -11.27
C ASP A 60 5.74 -10.94 -10.52
N ALA A 61 4.48 -10.51 -10.57
CA ALA A 61 3.37 -11.15 -9.88
C ALA A 61 3.10 -12.58 -10.38
N SER A 62 3.42 -12.88 -11.64
CA SER A 62 3.24 -14.21 -12.23
C SER A 62 4.21 -15.25 -11.67
N ASN A 63 5.33 -14.81 -11.10
CA ASN A 63 6.39 -15.65 -10.56
C ASN A 63 6.74 -15.28 -9.10
N LEU A 64 5.80 -14.65 -8.37
CA LEU A 64 6.04 -14.19 -7.00
C LEU A 64 6.34 -15.37 -6.07
N PRO A 65 7.51 -15.49 -5.42
CA PRO A 65 7.86 -16.70 -4.67
C PRO A 65 7.02 -16.86 -3.40
N ASN A 66 6.99 -18.07 -2.84
CA ASN A 66 6.43 -18.29 -1.51
C ASN A 66 7.27 -17.52 -0.49
N LEU A 67 6.62 -16.65 0.27
CA LEU A 67 7.28 -15.93 1.36
C LEU A 67 7.49 -16.89 2.53
N LYS A 68 8.64 -16.80 3.19
CA LYS A 68 8.89 -17.48 4.45
C LYS A 68 8.27 -16.70 5.62
N PHE A 69 7.73 -17.41 6.59
CA PHE A 69 7.17 -16.89 7.82
C PHE A 69 7.27 -17.97 8.91
N ASN A 70 7.71 -17.62 10.11
CA ASN A 70 8.14 -18.61 11.11
C ASN A 70 9.09 -19.65 10.46
N ASP A 71 8.84 -20.94 10.70
CA ASP A 71 9.65 -22.07 10.21
C ASP A 71 9.26 -22.55 8.80
N GLY A 72 8.33 -21.87 8.11
CA GLY A 72 7.72 -22.38 6.87
C GLY A 72 7.42 -21.32 5.82
N ASN A 73 6.67 -21.73 4.79
CA ASN A 73 6.12 -20.82 3.79
C ASN A 73 4.74 -20.33 4.25
N ILE A 74 4.48 -19.02 4.12
CA ILE A 74 3.16 -18.46 4.37
C ILE A 74 2.28 -18.52 3.12
N LEU A 75 1.01 -18.85 3.35
CA LEU A 75 -0.07 -18.65 2.42
C LEU A 75 -0.93 -17.49 2.90
N PHE A 76 -1.58 -16.79 1.98
CA PHE A 76 -2.40 -15.61 2.29
C PHE A 76 -3.86 -16.00 2.46
N ASP A 77 -4.56 -15.41 3.42
CA ASP A 77 -6.00 -15.59 3.59
C ASP A 77 -6.81 -14.88 2.51
N ARG A 78 -6.28 -13.77 1.97
CA ARG A 78 -6.92 -12.88 1.02
C ARG A 78 -5.93 -12.45 -0.05
N ILE A 79 -6.30 -12.57 -1.32
CA ILE A 79 -5.50 -12.10 -2.45
C ILE A 79 -6.36 -11.24 -3.38
N LEU A 80 -5.79 -10.13 -3.84
CA LEU A 80 -6.38 -9.29 -4.87
C LEU A 80 -5.50 -9.30 -6.13
N CYS A 81 -6.07 -9.82 -7.21
CA CYS A 81 -5.56 -9.88 -8.57
C CYS A 81 -6.29 -8.86 -9.45
N ASP A 82 -5.97 -7.58 -9.26
CA ASP A 82 -6.38 -6.52 -10.18
C ASP A 82 -5.40 -6.46 -11.36
N VAL A 83 -5.65 -7.29 -12.37
CA VAL A 83 -4.64 -7.64 -13.38
C VAL A 83 -4.54 -6.57 -14.49
N PRO A 84 -3.36 -6.41 -15.13
CA PRO A 84 -3.24 -5.60 -16.32
C PRO A 84 -4.20 -6.09 -17.41
N CYS A 85 -4.93 -5.17 -18.02
CA CYS A 85 -5.98 -5.46 -19.02
C CYS A 85 -6.01 -4.39 -20.12
N SER A 86 -6.80 -4.62 -21.16
CA SER A 86 -6.95 -3.69 -22.29
C SER A 86 -7.55 -2.34 -21.89
N GLY A 87 -8.27 -2.30 -20.75
CA GLY A 87 -8.73 -1.08 -20.09
C GLY A 87 -9.88 -0.36 -20.78
N ASP A 88 -10.61 -1.00 -21.70
CA ASP A 88 -11.74 -0.41 -22.43
C ASP A 88 -12.90 0.04 -21.52
N GLY A 89 -12.99 -0.48 -20.29
CA GLY A 89 -13.88 0.05 -19.25
C GLY A 89 -13.51 1.44 -18.72
N THR A 90 -12.31 1.95 -19.07
CA THR A 90 -11.80 3.26 -18.61
C THR A 90 -11.92 4.37 -19.65
N LEU A 91 -12.47 4.11 -20.85
CA LEU A 91 -12.52 5.06 -21.96
C LEU A 91 -13.11 6.44 -21.60
N ARG A 92 -14.04 6.51 -20.64
CA ARG A 92 -14.61 7.77 -20.12
C ARG A 92 -13.61 8.66 -19.37
N LYS A 93 -12.61 8.05 -18.72
CA LYS A 93 -11.60 8.74 -17.88
C LYS A 93 -10.21 8.77 -18.51
N ASN A 94 -9.96 7.94 -19.52
CA ASN A 94 -8.70 7.88 -20.26
C ASN A 94 -8.95 8.01 -21.78
N PRO A 95 -9.16 9.25 -22.29
CA PRO A 95 -9.46 9.48 -23.70
C PRO A 95 -8.35 9.01 -24.65
N ASP A 96 -7.09 8.98 -24.21
CA ASP A 96 -5.97 8.53 -25.05
C ASP A 96 -6.07 7.05 -25.45
N LEU A 97 -6.77 6.25 -24.65
CA LEU A 97 -6.99 4.85 -24.95
C LEU A 97 -7.82 4.65 -26.23
N TRP A 98 -8.73 5.58 -26.58
CA TRP A 98 -9.51 5.53 -27.83
C TRP A 98 -8.63 5.38 -29.07
N LYS A 99 -7.47 6.03 -29.09
CA LYS A 99 -6.58 6.04 -30.25
C LYS A 99 -5.75 4.77 -30.39
N LYS A 100 -5.59 4.01 -29.30
CA LYS A 100 -4.68 2.87 -29.21
C LYS A 100 -5.41 1.53 -29.11
N TRP A 101 -6.65 1.54 -28.64
CA TRP A 101 -7.41 0.32 -28.41
C TRP A 101 -7.70 -0.41 -29.72
N ASN A 102 -7.55 -1.73 -29.68
CA ASN A 102 -8.01 -2.64 -30.74
C ASN A 102 -8.36 -4.01 -30.14
N PRO A 103 -9.19 -4.83 -30.82
CA PRO A 103 -9.63 -6.12 -30.30
C PRO A 103 -8.49 -7.09 -29.94
N GLY A 104 -7.37 -7.03 -30.66
CA GLY A 104 -6.22 -7.91 -30.44
C GLY A 104 -5.46 -7.68 -29.12
N HIS A 105 -5.68 -6.55 -28.44
CA HIS A 105 -5.05 -6.28 -27.13
C HIS A 105 -5.50 -7.24 -26.04
N ALA A 106 -6.77 -7.65 -26.05
CA ALA A 106 -7.27 -8.61 -25.06
C ALA A 106 -6.58 -9.97 -25.19
N SER A 107 -6.42 -10.46 -26.42
CA SER A 107 -5.79 -11.75 -26.71
C SER A 107 -4.33 -11.82 -26.25
N SER A 108 -3.58 -10.73 -26.36
CA SER A 108 -2.18 -10.70 -25.91
C SER A 108 -2.04 -10.67 -24.38
N LEU A 109 -3.01 -10.09 -23.67
CA LEU A 109 -3.00 -9.96 -22.21
C LEU A 109 -3.56 -11.17 -21.47
N GLN A 110 -4.44 -11.97 -22.09
CA GLN A 110 -5.05 -13.12 -21.44
C GLN A 110 -4.00 -14.07 -20.81
N SER A 111 -2.91 -14.34 -21.53
CA SER A 111 -1.85 -15.25 -21.06
C SER A 111 -1.18 -14.78 -19.76
N ILE A 112 -0.92 -13.47 -19.62
CA ILE A 112 -0.31 -12.92 -18.40
C ILE A 112 -1.33 -12.85 -17.26
N GLN A 113 -2.60 -12.55 -17.56
CA GLN A 113 -3.70 -12.55 -16.58
C GLN A 113 -3.87 -13.93 -15.93
N LEU A 114 -3.88 -14.99 -16.76
CA LEU A 114 -3.92 -16.37 -16.30
C LEU A 114 -2.74 -16.71 -15.41
N ARG A 115 -1.51 -16.36 -15.81
CA ARG A 115 -0.32 -16.66 -15.02
C ARG A 115 -0.35 -15.95 -13.65
N ILE A 116 -0.76 -14.68 -13.62
CA ILE A 116 -0.89 -13.92 -12.36
C ILE A 116 -1.97 -14.53 -11.46
N ALA A 117 -3.16 -14.82 -12.01
CA ALA A 117 -4.27 -15.36 -11.24
C ALA A 117 -3.98 -16.79 -10.74
N THR A 118 -3.37 -17.63 -11.58
CA THR A 118 -2.87 -18.96 -11.21
C THR A 118 -1.90 -18.85 -10.04
N ARG A 119 -0.93 -17.91 -10.12
CA ARG A 119 0.01 -17.70 -9.03
C ARG A 119 -0.67 -17.20 -7.76
N GLY A 120 -1.71 -16.36 -7.89
CA GLY A 120 -2.57 -15.95 -6.80
C GLY A 120 -3.22 -17.13 -6.09
N ILE A 121 -3.85 -18.07 -6.82
CA ILE A 121 -4.46 -19.27 -6.25
C ILE A 121 -3.45 -20.17 -5.53
N GLN A 122 -2.24 -20.29 -6.07
CA GLN A 122 -1.15 -21.05 -5.44
C GLN A 122 -0.70 -20.45 -4.10
N LEU A 123 -0.65 -19.12 -4.01
CA LEU A 123 -0.30 -18.38 -2.79
C LEU A 123 -1.46 -18.30 -1.77
N LEU A 124 -2.67 -18.66 -2.16
CA LEU A 124 -3.87 -18.60 -1.32
C LEU A 124 -3.93 -19.78 -0.35
N ALA A 125 -4.27 -19.52 0.91
CA ALA A 125 -4.52 -20.56 1.90
C ALA A 125 -5.82 -21.32 1.58
N PRO A 126 -5.95 -22.61 1.97
CA PRO A 126 -7.25 -23.30 1.98
C PRO A 126 -8.29 -22.50 2.77
N GLY A 127 -9.51 -22.38 2.24
CA GLY A 127 -10.56 -21.50 2.77
C GLY A 127 -10.38 -20.01 2.44
N GLY A 128 -9.23 -19.61 1.90
CA GLY A 128 -8.92 -18.24 1.52
C GLY A 128 -9.76 -17.75 0.33
N LEU A 129 -9.81 -16.42 0.18
CA LEU A 129 -10.53 -15.75 -0.90
C LEU A 129 -9.60 -14.99 -1.84
N MET A 130 -9.76 -15.19 -3.15
CA MET A 130 -9.07 -14.39 -4.16
C MET A 130 -10.07 -13.63 -5.02
N VAL A 131 -9.88 -12.31 -5.11
CA VAL A 131 -10.57 -11.48 -6.09
C VAL A 131 -9.74 -11.44 -7.37
N TYR A 132 -10.35 -11.78 -8.49
CA TYR A 132 -9.87 -11.44 -9.83
C TYR A 132 -10.67 -10.24 -10.34
N SER A 133 -9.98 -9.22 -10.85
CA SER A 133 -10.66 -8.06 -11.42
C SER A 133 -9.93 -7.45 -12.60
N THR A 134 -10.70 -6.86 -13.51
CA THR A 134 -10.21 -6.07 -14.64
C THR A 134 -11.05 -4.80 -14.78
N CYS A 135 -10.48 -3.75 -15.36
CA CYS A 135 -11.24 -2.64 -15.94
C CYS A 135 -11.52 -2.85 -17.43
N SER A 136 -11.68 -4.12 -17.85
CA SER A 136 -11.99 -4.52 -19.21
C SER A 136 -13.41 -5.07 -19.34
N MET A 137 -14.05 -4.81 -20.48
CA MET A 137 -15.34 -5.38 -20.84
C MET A 137 -15.21 -6.66 -21.67
N ASN A 138 -14.01 -6.94 -22.19
CA ASN A 138 -13.77 -8.04 -23.10
C ASN A 138 -13.89 -9.41 -22.41
N PRO A 139 -14.76 -10.32 -22.89
CA PRO A 139 -14.92 -11.66 -22.31
C PRO A 139 -13.64 -12.51 -22.30
N ILE A 140 -12.72 -12.28 -23.24
CA ILE A 140 -11.42 -12.97 -23.31
C ILE A 140 -10.58 -12.72 -22.04
N GLU A 141 -10.66 -11.50 -21.50
CA GLU A 141 -9.94 -11.10 -20.29
C GLU A 141 -10.72 -11.40 -19.01
N ASN A 142 -11.98 -11.83 -19.13
CA ASN A 142 -12.92 -11.94 -18.03
C ASN A 142 -13.36 -13.41 -17.88
N GLU A 143 -14.48 -13.79 -18.48
CA GLU A 143 -15.06 -15.13 -18.35
C GLU A 143 -14.16 -16.22 -18.89
N ALA A 144 -13.43 -15.98 -19.98
CA ALA A 144 -12.49 -16.96 -20.52
C ALA A 144 -11.34 -17.25 -19.54
N VAL A 145 -10.81 -16.21 -18.88
CA VAL A 145 -9.80 -16.38 -17.82
C VAL A 145 -10.39 -17.14 -16.63
N VAL A 146 -11.56 -16.72 -16.14
CA VAL A 146 -12.23 -17.36 -15.00
C VAL A 146 -12.53 -18.83 -15.29
N GLY A 147 -13.11 -19.12 -16.45
CA GLY A 147 -13.47 -20.48 -16.87
C GLY A 147 -12.26 -21.39 -17.00
N GLN A 148 -11.13 -20.86 -17.48
CA GLN A 148 -9.90 -21.65 -17.53
C GLN A 148 -9.29 -21.91 -16.15
N LEU A 149 -9.34 -20.94 -15.23
CA LEU A 149 -8.87 -21.16 -13.86
C LEU A 149 -9.70 -22.24 -13.16
N LEU A 150 -11.03 -22.20 -13.30
CA LEU A 150 -11.94 -23.19 -12.73
C LEU A 150 -11.67 -24.60 -13.29
N GLN A 151 -11.40 -24.74 -14.58
CA GLN A 151 -11.02 -26.01 -15.19
C GLN A 151 -9.64 -26.49 -14.74
N ALA A 152 -8.65 -25.59 -14.68
CA ALA A 152 -7.28 -25.94 -14.28
C ALA A 152 -7.18 -26.36 -12.81
N PHE A 153 -8.09 -25.89 -11.97
CA PHE A 153 -8.18 -26.17 -10.54
C PHE A 153 -9.52 -26.82 -10.17
N GLU A 154 -10.01 -27.71 -11.04
CA GLU A 154 -11.29 -28.39 -10.87
C GLU A 154 -11.36 -29.06 -9.48
N GLY A 155 -12.47 -28.84 -8.78
CA GLY A 155 -12.70 -29.33 -7.41
C GLY A 155 -11.87 -28.64 -6.31
N GLN A 156 -10.88 -27.80 -6.66
CA GLN A 156 -10.00 -27.14 -5.69
C GLN A 156 -10.34 -25.67 -5.45
N ILE A 157 -11.02 -25.03 -6.42
CA ILE A 157 -11.55 -23.66 -6.27
C ILE A 157 -13.01 -23.59 -6.70
N SER A 158 -13.73 -22.58 -6.22
CA SER A 158 -15.11 -22.30 -6.63
C SER A 158 -15.40 -20.80 -6.67
N LEU A 159 -16.35 -20.39 -7.50
CA LEU A 159 -16.87 -19.03 -7.49
C LEU A 159 -17.83 -18.83 -6.31
N VAL A 160 -17.63 -17.73 -5.59
CA VAL A 160 -18.47 -17.27 -4.49
C VAL A 160 -19.44 -16.23 -5.03
N ASP A 161 -20.74 -16.48 -4.82
CA ASP A 161 -21.76 -15.48 -5.12
C ASP A 161 -21.74 -14.36 -4.07
N ILE A 162 -21.62 -13.13 -4.55
CA ILE A 162 -21.61 -11.90 -3.75
C ILE A 162 -22.65 -10.87 -4.21
N SER A 163 -23.61 -11.30 -5.03
CA SER A 163 -24.71 -10.44 -5.52
C SER A 163 -25.47 -9.76 -4.38
N ASP A 164 -25.68 -10.46 -3.26
CA ASP A 164 -26.40 -9.93 -2.09
C ASP A 164 -25.54 -9.07 -1.14
N LYS A 165 -24.22 -8.96 -1.38
CA LYS A 165 -23.31 -8.28 -0.44
C LYS A 165 -23.26 -6.77 -0.59
N LEU A 166 -23.66 -6.23 -1.73
CA LEU A 166 -23.63 -4.80 -2.05
C LEU A 166 -25.02 -4.31 -2.49
N PRO A 167 -25.97 -4.21 -1.54
CA PRO A 167 -27.33 -3.77 -1.86
C PRO A 167 -27.29 -2.38 -2.51
N GLY A 168 -28.01 -2.23 -3.62
CA GLY A 168 -28.07 -0.98 -4.39
C GLY A 168 -27.05 -0.88 -5.52
N LEU A 169 -26.00 -1.72 -5.55
CA LEU A 169 -25.07 -1.76 -6.68
C LEU A 169 -25.72 -2.49 -7.86
N ARG A 170 -25.92 -1.78 -8.98
CA ARG A 170 -26.50 -2.38 -10.20
C ARG A 170 -25.43 -3.13 -10.99
N THR A 171 -25.60 -4.43 -11.13
CA THR A 171 -24.64 -5.33 -11.79
C THR A 171 -25.31 -6.17 -12.88
N LYS A 172 -24.48 -6.81 -13.71
CA LYS A 172 -24.88 -7.91 -14.58
C LYS A 172 -24.11 -9.18 -14.20
N PRO A 173 -24.72 -10.37 -14.32
CA PRO A 173 -24.00 -11.62 -14.18
C PRO A 173 -22.94 -11.78 -15.29
N GLY A 174 -21.98 -12.67 -15.08
CA GLY A 174 -21.03 -13.09 -16.10
C GLY A 174 -21.72 -13.71 -17.32
N LEU A 175 -21.04 -13.63 -18.46
CA LEU A 175 -21.54 -14.16 -19.72
C LEU A 175 -21.40 -15.68 -19.79
N LYS A 176 -22.39 -16.34 -20.39
CA LYS A 176 -22.34 -17.78 -20.72
C LYS A 176 -21.90 -18.06 -22.15
N SER A 177 -21.88 -17.03 -23.00
CA SER A 177 -21.48 -17.13 -24.40
C SER A 177 -20.91 -15.79 -24.85
N TRP A 178 -19.92 -15.85 -25.73
CA TRP A 178 -19.28 -14.70 -26.36
C TRP A 178 -18.62 -15.14 -27.68
N CYS A 179 -18.37 -14.17 -28.55
CA CYS A 179 -17.53 -14.35 -29.73
C CYS A 179 -16.15 -13.72 -29.52
N VAL A 180 -15.18 -14.16 -30.30
CA VAL A 180 -13.81 -13.62 -30.31
C VAL A 180 -13.64 -12.74 -31.55
N ILE A 181 -13.19 -11.50 -31.34
CA ILE A 181 -12.99 -10.53 -32.41
C ILE A 181 -11.48 -10.40 -32.70
N GLY A 182 -11.11 -10.63 -33.96
CA GLY A 182 -9.75 -10.48 -34.46
C GLY A 182 -9.35 -9.02 -34.68
N LYS A 183 -8.05 -8.83 -34.95
CA LYS A 183 -7.46 -7.49 -35.12
C LYS A 183 -8.11 -6.71 -36.27
N ASN A 184 -8.54 -7.39 -37.35
CA ASN A 184 -9.21 -6.75 -38.48
C ASN A 184 -10.74 -6.87 -38.38
N GLN A 185 -11.27 -7.02 -37.16
CA GLN A 185 -12.69 -7.11 -36.86
C GLN A 185 -13.38 -8.38 -37.40
N GLU A 186 -12.59 -9.42 -37.71
CA GLU A 186 -13.14 -10.74 -38.01
C GLU A 186 -13.80 -11.33 -36.74
N ILE A 187 -14.99 -11.91 -36.88
CA ILE A 187 -15.72 -12.50 -35.76
C ILE A 187 -15.67 -14.01 -35.87
N TYR A 188 -15.23 -14.66 -34.80
CA TYR A 188 -15.16 -16.12 -34.68
C TYR A 188 -16.03 -16.55 -33.48
N ASN A 189 -16.95 -17.49 -33.70
CA ASN A 189 -17.80 -18.03 -32.63
C ASN A 189 -17.16 -19.25 -31.96
N SER A 190 -16.24 -19.91 -32.65
CA SER A 190 -15.52 -21.09 -32.20
C SER A 190 -14.06 -21.05 -32.66
N PHE A 191 -13.20 -21.84 -32.03
CA PHE A 191 -11.78 -21.90 -32.40
C PHE A 191 -11.60 -22.56 -33.78
N GLU A 192 -12.48 -23.49 -34.13
CA GLU A 192 -12.49 -24.21 -35.40
C GLU A 192 -12.75 -23.29 -36.61
N GLU A 193 -13.45 -22.17 -36.40
CA GLU A 193 -13.67 -21.14 -37.42
C GLU A 193 -12.41 -20.30 -37.70
N VAL A 194 -11.40 -20.33 -36.82
CA VAL A 194 -10.18 -19.52 -36.98
C VAL A 194 -9.31 -20.08 -38.11
N PRO A 195 -8.97 -19.26 -39.13
CA PRO A 195 -8.09 -19.67 -40.22
C PRO A 195 -6.76 -20.22 -39.72
N LYS A 196 -6.27 -21.32 -40.31
CA LYS A 196 -5.06 -22.03 -39.85
C LYS A 196 -3.82 -21.13 -39.72
N ASN A 197 -3.68 -20.11 -40.59
CA ASN A 197 -2.59 -19.13 -40.56
C ASN A 197 -2.67 -18.14 -39.38
N MET A 198 -3.82 -18.04 -38.71
CA MET A 198 -4.06 -17.15 -37.56
C MET A 198 -4.20 -17.91 -36.22
N GLN A 199 -4.20 -19.24 -36.23
CA GLN A 199 -4.36 -20.06 -35.01
C GLN A 199 -3.21 -19.89 -34.00
N SER A 200 -2.09 -19.27 -34.36
CA SER A 200 -1.04 -18.89 -33.41
C SER A 200 -1.41 -17.67 -32.55
N LEU A 201 -2.34 -16.84 -33.03
CA LEU A 201 -2.78 -15.60 -32.37
C LEU A 201 -3.98 -15.82 -31.44
N PHE A 202 -4.75 -16.88 -31.69
CA PHE A 202 -5.91 -17.27 -30.91
C PHE A 202 -5.63 -18.58 -30.20
N ARG A 203 -6.28 -18.81 -29.05
CA ARG A 203 -6.14 -20.06 -28.32
C ARG A 203 -7.53 -20.63 -28.00
N PRO A 204 -7.70 -21.95 -27.92
CA PRO A 204 -9.01 -22.55 -27.66
C PRO A 204 -9.69 -22.02 -26.38
N ASN A 205 -8.91 -21.78 -25.33
CA ASN A 205 -9.35 -21.19 -24.06
C ASN A 205 -9.80 -19.71 -24.14
N MET A 206 -9.76 -19.06 -25.31
CA MET A 206 -10.36 -17.74 -25.53
C MET A 206 -11.86 -17.81 -25.84
N PHE A 207 -12.33 -18.99 -26.27
CA PHE A 207 -13.70 -19.23 -26.68
C PHE A 207 -14.50 -19.84 -25.51
N PRO A 208 -15.85 -19.72 -25.52
CA PRO A 208 -16.68 -20.43 -24.57
C PRO A 208 -16.42 -21.94 -24.64
N PRO A 209 -16.27 -22.64 -23.50
CA PRO A 209 -16.20 -24.10 -23.50
C PRO A 209 -17.55 -24.72 -23.93
N SER A 210 -17.61 -26.06 -24.02
CA SER A 210 -18.86 -26.77 -24.30
C SER A 210 -19.94 -26.46 -23.26
N ASN A 211 -21.22 -26.58 -23.65
CA ASN A 211 -22.36 -26.28 -22.77
C ASN A 211 -22.32 -27.09 -21.47
N ASP A 212 -21.93 -28.36 -21.52
CA ASP A 212 -21.83 -29.23 -20.34
C ASP A 212 -20.81 -28.70 -19.32
N ILE A 213 -19.69 -28.16 -19.78
CA ILE A 213 -18.68 -27.54 -18.92
C ILE A 213 -19.18 -26.19 -18.43
N LEU A 214 -19.74 -25.36 -19.32
CA LEU A 214 -20.23 -24.01 -18.99
C LEU A 214 -21.21 -24.00 -17.82
N GLU A 215 -22.14 -24.97 -17.76
CA GLU A 215 -23.11 -25.07 -16.67
C GLU A 215 -22.47 -25.38 -15.32
N GLN A 216 -21.35 -26.11 -15.30
CA GLN A 216 -20.61 -26.46 -14.08
C GLN A 216 -19.73 -25.32 -13.57
N LEU A 217 -19.31 -24.40 -14.45
CA LEU A 217 -18.43 -23.28 -14.09
C LEU A 217 -19.14 -22.19 -13.28
N HIS A 218 -20.48 -22.13 -13.33
CA HIS A 218 -21.29 -21.13 -12.63
C HIS A 218 -20.85 -19.67 -12.90
N LEU A 219 -20.54 -19.36 -14.17
CA LEU A 219 -20.04 -18.02 -14.57
C LEU A 219 -21.02 -16.88 -14.26
N GLU A 220 -22.32 -17.18 -14.07
CA GLU A 220 -23.30 -16.20 -13.62
C GLU A 220 -22.94 -15.52 -12.27
N ARG A 221 -22.08 -16.15 -11.45
CA ARG A 221 -21.59 -15.59 -10.19
C ARG A 221 -20.53 -14.50 -10.38
N CYS A 222 -20.00 -14.33 -11.59
CA CYS A 222 -19.15 -13.18 -11.90
C CYS A 222 -19.99 -11.90 -11.97
N ILE A 223 -19.35 -10.76 -11.68
CA ILE A 223 -20.00 -9.45 -11.67
C ILE A 223 -19.43 -8.58 -12.78
N ARG A 224 -20.32 -8.06 -13.62
CA ARG A 224 -20.06 -7.00 -14.60
C ARG A 224 -20.67 -5.69 -14.14
N LEU A 225 -19.84 -4.66 -14.05
CA LEU A 225 -20.25 -3.28 -13.82
C LEU A 225 -20.26 -2.55 -15.17
N LEU A 226 -21.43 -2.08 -15.57
CA LEU A 226 -21.64 -1.43 -16.87
C LEU A 226 -21.75 0.09 -16.71
N PRO A 227 -21.08 0.88 -17.56
CA PRO A 227 -21.10 2.35 -17.44
C PRO A 227 -22.51 2.95 -17.43
N HIS A 228 -23.41 2.43 -18.26
CA HIS A 228 -24.76 2.95 -18.43
C HIS A 228 -25.74 2.55 -17.32
N TYR A 229 -25.33 1.75 -16.33
CA TYR A 229 -26.23 1.32 -15.25
C TYR A 229 -26.28 2.30 -14.09
N GLN A 230 -25.20 3.05 -13.89
CA GLN A 230 -24.99 3.91 -12.73
C GLN A 230 -24.00 5.06 -12.98
N ASP A 231 -23.78 5.43 -14.24
CA ASP A 231 -22.89 6.51 -14.68
C ASP A 231 -21.44 6.42 -14.18
N THR A 232 -20.88 5.20 -14.25
CA THR A 232 -19.50 4.92 -13.82
C THR A 232 -18.60 4.58 -15.00
N GLY A 233 -17.36 4.14 -14.71
CA GLY A 233 -16.60 3.32 -15.64
C GLY A 233 -17.13 1.88 -15.69
N ALA A 234 -16.51 1.03 -16.50
CA ALA A 234 -16.80 -0.39 -16.54
C ALA A 234 -15.78 -1.20 -15.73
N PHE A 235 -16.20 -2.34 -15.20
CA PHE A 235 -15.34 -3.21 -14.40
C PHE A 235 -15.88 -4.65 -14.41
N PHE A 236 -14.98 -5.62 -14.22
CA PHE A 236 -15.31 -7.02 -14.02
C PHE A 236 -14.71 -7.54 -12.72
N VAL A 237 -15.46 -8.36 -11.99
CA VAL A 237 -15.04 -8.95 -10.72
C VAL A 237 -15.48 -10.42 -10.65
N ALA A 238 -14.57 -11.29 -10.23
CA ALA A 238 -14.87 -12.66 -9.84
C ALA A 238 -14.23 -12.94 -8.47
N LEU A 239 -15.01 -13.52 -7.55
CA LEU A 239 -14.51 -13.93 -6.23
C LEU A 239 -14.37 -15.45 -6.19
N PHE A 240 -13.14 -15.92 -6.01
CA PHE A 240 -12.82 -17.32 -5.82
C PHE A 240 -12.66 -17.66 -4.34
N ARG A 241 -13.11 -18.85 -3.95
CA ARG A 241 -12.72 -19.52 -2.71
C ARG A 241 -11.88 -20.74 -3.05
N LYS A 242 -10.76 -20.90 -2.35
CA LYS A 242 -9.98 -22.15 -2.38
C LYS A 242 -10.57 -23.14 -1.38
N ILE A 243 -10.94 -24.32 -1.85
CA ILE A 243 -11.66 -25.33 -1.07
C ILE A 243 -10.67 -26.10 -0.19
N ASP A 244 -9.58 -26.58 -0.78
CA ASP A 244 -8.56 -27.37 -0.09
C ASP A 244 -7.13 -27.04 -0.59
N LYS A 245 -6.12 -27.71 -0.05
CA LYS A 245 -4.73 -27.68 -0.52
C LYS A 245 -4.67 -28.11 -1.98
N LEU A 246 -3.73 -27.51 -2.72
CA LEU A 246 -3.51 -27.89 -4.11
C LEU A 246 -2.85 -29.26 -4.17
N VAL A 247 -3.28 -30.08 -5.13
CA VAL A 247 -2.64 -31.36 -5.44
C VAL A 247 -1.42 -31.11 -6.34
N ASP A 248 -0.38 -31.95 -6.27
CA ASP A 248 0.89 -31.75 -6.98
C ASP A 248 0.74 -31.57 -8.51
N SER A 249 -0.26 -32.18 -9.13
CA SER A 249 -0.59 -32.01 -10.55
C SER A 249 -1.02 -30.58 -10.92
N SER A 250 -1.50 -29.79 -9.96
CA SER A 250 -1.88 -28.39 -10.14
C SER A 250 -0.71 -27.42 -9.91
N LEU A 251 0.41 -27.91 -9.37
CA LEU A 251 1.64 -27.15 -9.15
C LEU A 251 2.58 -27.23 -10.37
N SER A 252 2.57 -28.33 -11.12
CA SER A 252 3.42 -28.60 -12.29
C SER A 252 3.12 -27.75 -13.54
N ILE A 253 2.01 -27.00 -13.57
CA ILE A 253 1.64 -26.06 -14.65
C ILE A 253 2.74 -25.00 -14.89
N GLN A 254 3.59 -24.73 -13.89
CA GLN A 254 4.76 -23.84 -14.03
C GLN A 254 6.03 -24.52 -14.56
N GLU A 255 6.26 -25.82 -14.32
CA GLU A 255 7.53 -26.47 -14.66
C GLU A 255 7.68 -26.66 -16.18
N GLU A 256 6.61 -27.05 -16.88
CA GLU A 256 6.66 -27.21 -18.35
C GLU A 256 6.79 -25.87 -19.10
N THR A 257 6.23 -24.77 -18.57
CA THR A 257 6.39 -23.44 -19.16
C THR A 257 7.74 -22.80 -18.86
N SER A 258 8.35 -23.14 -17.73
CA SER A 258 9.69 -22.68 -17.35
C SER A 258 10.79 -23.42 -18.12
N GLN A 259 10.63 -24.73 -18.34
CA GLN A 259 11.56 -25.53 -19.16
C GLN A 259 11.46 -25.19 -20.66
N LYS A 260 10.26 -24.96 -21.21
CA LYS A 260 10.11 -24.48 -22.60
C LYS A 260 10.74 -23.11 -22.83
N ARG A 261 10.71 -22.21 -21.82
CA ARG A 261 11.40 -20.91 -21.89
C ARG A 261 12.92 -21.00 -21.87
N GLN A 262 13.51 -21.94 -21.12
CA GLN A 262 14.96 -22.17 -21.20
C GLN A 262 15.39 -22.64 -22.59
N VAL A 263 14.53 -23.36 -23.32
CA VAL A 263 14.81 -23.81 -24.68
C VAL A 263 14.59 -22.70 -25.71
N GLU A 264 13.54 -21.87 -25.57
CA GLU A 264 13.28 -20.74 -26.50
C GLU A 264 14.27 -19.56 -26.31
N GLU A 265 14.74 -19.27 -25.09
CA GLU A 265 15.81 -18.28 -24.86
C GLU A 265 17.18 -18.74 -25.41
N ASN A 266 17.39 -20.05 -25.57
CA ASN A 266 18.62 -20.61 -26.13
C ASN A 266 18.68 -20.57 -27.67
N VAL A 267 17.56 -20.33 -28.37
CA VAL A 267 17.51 -20.32 -29.85
C VAL A 267 17.68 -18.90 -30.43
N PHE A 268 17.68 -17.85 -29.60
CA PHE A 268 17.86 -16.45 -30.03
C PHE A 268 19.18 -15.79 -29.56
N ASN A 269 20.19 -16.57 -29.21
CA ASN A 269 21.50 -16.04 -28.81
C ASN A 269 22.65 -16.60 -29.68
N GLU A 270 22.60 -16.33 -30.98
CA GLU A 270 23.82 -16.18 -31.78
C GLU A 270 24.12 -14.70 -31.94
N ASP A 271 24.57 -14.06 -30.85
CA ASP A 271 25.45 -12.91 -30.88
C ASP A 271 26.00 -12.67 -29.47
N GLY A 272 27.31 -12.82 -29.32
CA GLY A 272 28.02 -12.90 -28.04
C GLY A 272 28.01 -11.62 -27.21
N ALA A 273 26.92 -11.36 -26.48
CA ALA A 273 26.87 -10.37 -25.42
C ALA A 273 26.64 -11.04 -24.05
N ASN A 274 27.67 -11.02 -23.21
CA ASN A 274 27.63 -11.46 -21.81
C ASN A 274 26.41 -10.89 -21.05
N PHE A 275 25.46 -11.76 -20.69
CA PHE A 275 24.39 -11.45 -19.73
C PHE A 275 25.00 -11.18 -18.34
N LYS A 276 25.33 -9.91 -18.08
CA LYS A 276 25.58 -9.44 -16.72
C LYS A 276 24.27 -9.57 -15.93
N ARG A 277 24.27 -10.41 -14.88
CA ARG A 277 23.24 -10.42 -13.82
C ARG A 277 22.83 -8.98 -13.54
N ALA A 278 21.56 -8.64 -13.79
CA ALA A 278 21.05 -7.30 -13.57
C ALA A 278 21.41 -6.87 -12.14
N ARG A 279 22.30 -5.89 -12.01
CA ARG A 279 22.57 -5.24 -10.72
C ARG A 279 21.28 -4.53 -10.34
N TYR A 280 20.45 -5.18 -9.54
CA TYR A 280 19.36 -4.52 -8.84
C TYR A 280 19.93 -3.25 -8.21
N HIS A 281 19.33 -2.09 -8.49
CA HIS A 281 19.57 -0.89 -7.68
C HIS A 281 19.36 -1.32 -6.22
N ARG A 282 20.45 -1.36 -5.43
CA ARG A 282 20.43 -1.81 -4.05
C ARG A 282 19.62 -0.78 -3.27
N GLU A 283 18.36 -1.11 -2.99
CA GLU A 283 17.64 -0.43 -1.92
C GLU A 283 18.46 -0.58 -0.64
N ASN A 284 18.42 0.43 0.22
CA ASN A 284 19.11 0.31 1.49
C ASN A 284 18.47 -0.84 2.31
N PRO A 285 19.28 -1.64 3.00
CA PRO A 285 18.77 -2.76 3.79
C PRO A 285 17.88 -2.27 4.93
N PHE A 286 16.90 -3.10 5.30
CA PHE A 286 16.10 -2.93 6.49
C PHE A 286 16.86 -3.57 7.66
N ILE A 287 17.39 -2.73 8.55
CA ILE A 287 18.24 -3.18 9.66
C ILE A 287 17.43 -3.03 10.95
N PHE A 288 17.05 -4.16 11.54
CA PHE A 288 16.36 -4.21 12.81
C PHE A 288 17.31 -3.96 13.98
N PHE A 289 16.79 -3.42 15.07
CA PHE A 289 17.57 -3.16 16.28
C PHE A 289 17.95 -4.50 16.93
N GLU A 290 19.22 -4.62 17.29
CA GLU A 290 19.74 -5.73 18.08
C GLU A 290 19.72 -5.38 19.59
N GLU A 291 19.98 -6.36 20.45
CA GLU A 291 20.03 -6.12 21.91
C GLU A 291 20.95 -4.97 22.32
N LYS A 292 22.09 -4.80 21.62
CA LYS A 292 23.04 -3.72 21.86
C LYS A 292 22.45 -2.34 21.56
N ASP A 293 21.63 -2.24 20.50
CA ASP A 293 20.98 -1.00 20.10
C ASP A 293 19.87 -0.65 21.10
N ILE A 294 19.16 -1.68 21.59
CA ILE A 294 18.06 -1.54 22.56
C ILE A 294 18.61 -1.09 23.93
N LYS A 295 19.64 -1.77 24.45
CA LYS A 295 20.26 -1.48 25.76
C LYS A 295 21.18 -0.25 25.74
N GLY A 296 21.60 0.20 24.57
CA GLY A 296 22.43 1.40 24.41
C GLY A 296 21.59 2.59 23.96
N PHE A 297 21.54 2.79 22.65
CA PHE A 297 20.96 3.97 22.02
C PHE A 297 19.46 4.18 22.32
N TRP A 298 18.65 3.11 22.27
CA TRP A 298 17.22 3.22 22.50
C TRP A 298 16.87 3.48 23.96
N GLN A 299 17.59 2.88 24.92
CA GLN A 299 17.34 3.07 26.34
C GLN A 299 17.34 4.56 26.71
N GLU A 300 18.27 5.32 26.17
CA GLU A 300 18.38 6.74 26.45
C GLU A 300 17.20 7.55 25.88
N ILE A 301 16.72 7.19 24.68
CA ILE A 301 15.52 7.76 24.05
C ILE A 301 14.29 7.39 24.88
N SER A 302 14.22 6.14 25.33
CA SER A 302 13.15 5.59 26.16
C SER A 302 13.03 6.37 27.47
N GLU A 303 14.15 6.64 28.15
CA GLU A 303 14.17 7.41 29.39
C GLU A 303 13.74 8.88 29.18
N PHE A 304 14.20 9.50 28.09
CA PHE A 304 13.91 10.88 27.72
C PHE A 304 12.42 11.12 27.43
N PHE A 305 11.79 10.22 26.68
CA PHE A 305 10.36 10.30 26.36
C PHE A 305 9.46 9.51 27.32
N GLY A 306 10.03 8.79 28.29
CA GLY A 306 9.27 7.93 29.20
C GLY A 306 8.49 6.86 28.46
N VAL A 307 9.16 6.12 27.57
CA VAL A 307 8.53 5.04 26.82
C VAL A 307 8.20 3.90 27.77
N HIS A 308 6.97 3.41 27.70
CA HIS A 308 6.47 2.33 28.54
C HIS A 308 7.23 1.02 28.26
N PRO A 309 7.56 0.20 29.28
CA PRO A 309 8.32 -1.04 29.10
C PRO A 309 7.67 -2.08 28.17
N SER A 310 6.35 -2.01 27.97
CA SER A 310 5.63 -2.89 27.02
C SER A 310 5.83 -2.51 25.55
N PHE A 311 6.53 -1.41 25.25
CA PHE A 311 6.83 -1.02 23.87
C PHE A 311 7.75 -2.06 23.21
N PRO A 312 7.39 -2.62 22.04
CA PRO A 312 8.20 -3.66 21.41
C PRO A 312 9.38 -3.05 20.64
N ALA A 313 10.44 -2.73 21.38
CA ALA A 313 11.64 -2.07 20.85
C ALA A 313 12.40 -2.90 19.80
N ASP A 314 12.23 -4.22 19.81
CA ASP A 314 12.83 -5.14 18.83
C ASP A 314 12.16 -5.04 17.45
N GLN A 315 10.99 -4.41 17.36
CA GLN A 315 10.30 -4.09 16.11
C GLN A 315 10.75 -2.75 15.48
N LEU A 316 11.75 -2.09 16.08
CA LEU A 316 12.39 -0.92 15.51
C LEU A 316 13.37 -1.30 14.41
N MET A 317 13.42 -0.46 13.38
CA MET A 317 14.36 -0.64 12.28
C MET A 317 14.88 0.70 11.74
N THR A 318 15.97 0.61 11.00
CA THR A 318 16.57 1.74 10.28
C THR A 318 16.90 1.34 8.84
N ARG A 319 17.13 2.35 7.99
CA ARG A 319 17.51 2.17 6.59
C ARG A 319 18.98 2.45 6.30
N ILE A 320 19.83 2.67 7.32
CA ILE A 320 21.26 2.99 7.12
C ILE A 320 22.05 2.35 8.26
N ALA A 321 23.12 1.63 7.91
CA ALA A 321 23.94 0.85 8.86
C ALA A 321 24.89 1.69 9.74
N SER A 322 25.02 3.01 9.54
CA SER A 322 26.02 3.85 10.21
C SER A 322 25.64 4.21 11.65
N ASP A 323 26.58 4.19 12.59
CA ASP A 323 26.36 4.44 14.02
C ASP A 323 25.94 5.89 14.37
N SER A 324 25.97 6.80 13.42
CA SER A 324 25.37 8.13 13.49
C SER A 324 24.35 8.30 12.36
N GLY A 325 23.20 8.96 12.60
CA GLY A 325 22.39 9.48 11.49
C GLY A 325 20.97 8.95 11.26
N ARG A 326 20.38 8.12 12.14
CA ARG A 326 19.25 7.25 11.71
C ARG A 326 17.86 7.86 11.94
N ASN A 327 17.02 7.86 10.89
CA ASN A 327 15.57 7.83 11.08
C ASN A 327 15.17 6.46 11.62
N ILE A 328 14.31 6.44 12.63
CA ILE A 328 13.84 5.21 13.28
C ILE A 328 12.41 4.94 12.82
N TYR A 329 12.21 3.74 12.32
CA TYR A 329 10.93 3.25 11.83
C TYR A 329 10.45 2.12 12.73
N PHE A 330 9.14 1.92 12.76
CA PHE A 330 8.48 0.85 13.46
C PHE A 330 7.65 0.02 12.48
N VAL A 331 7.68 -1.31 12.63
CA VAL A 331 6.87 -2.26 11.86
C VAL A 331 6.14 -3.20 12.79
N SER A 332 5.09 -3.85 12.32
CA SER A 332 4.49 -4.99 13.01
C SER A 332 5.47 -6.18 13.09
N ASP A 333 5.31 -7.02 14.11
CA ASP A 333 6.12 -8.22 14.31
C ASP A 333 6.04 -9.16 13.10
N SER A 334 4.83 -9.35 12.55
CA SER A 334 4.64 -10.20 11.37
C SER A 334 5.46 -9.71 10.17
N LEU A 335 5.53 -8.39 9.95
CA LEU A 335 6.36 -7.86 8.87
C LEU A 335 7.84 -7.92 9.16
N LYS A 336 8.27 -7.71 10.41
CA LYS A 336 9.66 -7.93 10.81
C LYS A 336 10.12 -9.33 10.40
N GLN A 337 9.35 -10.35 10.78
CA GLN A 337 9.67 -11.75 10.44
C GLN A 337 9.71 -11.98 8.92
N ILE A 338 8.70 -11.50 8.19
CA ILE A 338 8.67 -11.63 6.72
C ILE A 338 9.92 -11.01 6.09
N VAL A 339 10.32 -9.84 6.54
CA VAL A 339 11.43 -9.12 5.92
C VAL A 339 12.74 -9.84 6.25
N THR A 340 12.97 -10.17 7.52
CA THR A 340 14.16 -10.90 7.95
C THR A 340 14.34 -12.22 7.19
N LEU A 341 13.26 -12.97 6.94
CA LEU A 341 13.32 -14.28 6.28
C LEU A 341 13.35 -14.21 4.74
N ASN A 342 13.07 -13.04 4.14
CA ASN A 342 12.88 -12.93 2.69
C ASN A 342 13.67 -11.80 2.00
N GLN A 343 14.35 -10.92 2.73
CA GLN A 343 15.07 -9.76 2.17
C GLN A 343 16.12 -10.12 1.10
N ASP A 344 16.70 -11.32 1.16
CA ASP A 344 17.68 -11.79 0.16
C ASP A 344 17.04 -12.24 -1.16
N ARG A 345 15.73 -12.51 -1.16
CA ARG A 345 14.99 -13.08 -2.30
C ARG A 345 13.93 -12.12 -2.85
N ILE A 346 13.49 -11.17 -2.05
CA ILE A 346 12.42 -10.21 -2.39
C ILE A 346 12.96 -8.79 -2.26
N LYS A 347 12.73 -8.00 -3.31
CA LYS A 347 12.99 -6.57 -3.28
C LYS A 347 11.88 -5.83 -2.53
N PHE A 348 12.11 -5.53 -1.27
CA PHE A 348 11.26 -4.61 -0.49
C PHE A 348 11.60 -3.16 -0.83
N ILE A 349 10.57 -2.34 -1.09
CA ILE A 349 10.70 -0.92 -1.46
C ILE A 349 10.45 -0.02 -0.26
N ASN A 350 9.35 -0.28 0.47
CA ASN A 350 8.93 0.54 1.60
C ASN A 350 8.10 -0.27 2.58
N MET A 351 8.20 0.08 3.87
CA MET A 351 7.45 -0.52 4.96
C MET A 351 7.63 0.33 6.22
N GLY A 352 6.73 0.13 7.17
CA GLY A 352 6.82 0.71 8.49
C GLY A 352 6.52 2.21 8.55
N VAL A 353 6.49 2.69 9.78
CA VAL A 353 6.06 4.04 10.15
C VAL A 353 7.23 4.73 10.81
N ARG A 354 7.55 5.97 10.42
CA ARG A 354 8.60 6.73 11.11
C ARG A 354 8.11 7.11 12.50
N LEU A 355 8.91 6.78 13.51
CA LEU A 355 8.70 7.26 14.88
C LEU A 355 9.60 8.45 15.20
N LEU A 356 10.87 8.38 14.80
CA LEU A 356 11.86 9.42 15.07
C LEU A 356 12.61 9.79 13.79
N VAL A 357 12.79 11.09 13.58
CA VAL A 357 13.50 11.66 12.43
C VAL A 357 14.72 12.42 12.93
N ARG A 358 15.85 12.29 12.24
CA ARG A 358 17.00 13.11 12.55
C ARG A 358 16.76 14.58 12.17
N THR A 359 17.32 15.46 12.98
CA THR A 359 17.38 16.90 12.79
C THR A 359 18.82 17.29 12.54
N ASP A 360 19.05 18.26 11.65
CA ASP A 360 20.38 18.70 11.23
C ASP A 360 21.10 19.57 12.29
N LEU A 361 20.77 19.40 13.57
CA LEU A 361 21.42 20.13 14.65
C LEU A 361 22.88 19.68 14.76
N ARG A 362 23.78 20.68 14.84
CA ARG A 362 25.24 20.68 14.56
C ARG A 362 26.13 19.66 15.33
N ASN A 363 25.61 18.63 15.97
CA ASN A 363 26.44 17.63 16.65
C ASN A 363 25.93 16.20 16.44
N ASP A 364 26.73 15.39 15.75
CA ASP A 364 26.32 14.05 15.30
C ASP A 364 26.07 13.02 16.42
N LYS A 365 26.49 13.34 17.65
CA LYS A 365 26.47 12.47 18.84
C LYS A 365 25.41 12.84 19.89
N ASP A 366 24.63 13.91 19.70
CA ASP A 366 23.63 14.31 20.69
C ASP A 366 22.29 13.58 20.45
N LYS A 367 21.74 12.94 21.50
CA LYS A 367 20.41 12.30 21.51
C LYS A 367 19.30 13.30 21.17
N ARG A 368 19.53 14.58 21.45
CA ARG A 368 18.68 15.71 21.07
C ARG A 368 18.65 15.98 19.56
N SER A 369 19.42 15.24 18.75
CA SER A 369 19.35 15.31 17.29
C SER A 369 18.15 14.56 16.70
N LEU A 370 17.37 13.82 17.49
CA LEU A 370 16.14 13.16 17.03
C LEU A 370 14.89 13.94 17.44
N ARG A 371 13.95 14.05 16.50
CA ARG A 371 12.60 14.57 16.74
C ARG A 371 11.56 13.48 16.53
N LEU A 372 10.47 13.54 17.29
CA LEU A 372 9.30 12.69 17.03
C LEU A 372 8.74 13.01 15.62
N ALA A 373 8.33 11.97 14.92
CA ALA A 373 7.68 12.07 13.63
C ALA A 373 6.17 12.16 13.83
N GLN A 374 5.50 13.07 13.11
CA GLN A 374 4.04 13.12 13.11
C GLN A 374 3.44 11.80 12.58
N GLU A 375 4.12 11.15 11.62
CA GLU A 375 3.68 9.87 11.04
C GLU A 375 3.55 8.75 12.08
N GLY A 376 4.30 8.81 13.17
CA GLY A 376 4.30 7.79 14.21
C GLY A 376 3.37 8.09 15.37
N ILE A 377 2.55 9.16 15.28
CA ILE A 377 1.88 9.72 16.45
C ILE A 377 0.89 8.74 17.09
N ALA A 378 0.21 7.91 16.29
CA ALA A 378 -0.70 6.89 16.80
C ALA A 378 0.01 5.86 17.69
N ILE A 379 1.21 5.44 17.31
CA ILE A 379 2.02 4.51 18.13
C ILE A 379 2.61 5.26 19.32
N ILE A 380 3.23 6.42 19.09
CA ILE A 380 3.87 7.24 20.12
C ILE A 380 2.89 7.58 21.25
N ASN A 381 1.68 8.00 20.91
CA ASN A 381 0.65 8.40 21.87
C ASN A 381 0.31 7.32 22.90
N ASN A 382 0.39 6.05 22.50
CA ASN A 382 0.04 4.90 23.34
C ASN A 382 1.17 4.45 24.27
N TYR A 383 2.43 4.73 23.93
CA TYR A 383 3.58 4.22 24.69
C TYR A 383 4.43 5.30 25.35
N PHE A 384 4.37 6.55 24.90
CA PHE A 384 5.26 7.63 25.36
C PHE A 384 4.53 8.47 26.41
N SER A 385 5.07 8.55 27.63
CA SER A 385 4.40 9.19 28.78
C SER A 385 4.94 10.57 29.16
N LYS A 386 6.21 10.88 28.87
CA LYS A 386 6.82 12.19 29.18
C LYS A 386 6.75 13.13 27.99
N ARG A 387 7.06 14.40 28.25
CA ARG A 387 7.13 15.48 27.24
C ARG A 387 5.81 15.69 26.49
N ARG A 388 4.72 15.75 27.25
CA ARG A 388 3.35 15.97 26.77
C ARG A 388 2.81 17.25 27.39
N ILE A 389 2.12 18.07 26.62
CA ILE A 389 1.40 19.26 27.12
C ILE A 389 -0.05 19.21 26.71
N GLN A 390 -0.93 19.54 27.66
CA GLN A 390 -2.33 19.81 27.38
C GLN A 390 -2.46 21.29 27.03
N LEU A 391 -2.94 21.55 25.82
CA LEU A 391 -3.18 22.90 25.30
C LEU A 391 -4.57 23.40 25.72
N GLU A 392 -4.70 24.72 25.80
CA GLU A 392 -5.99 25.40 25.74
C GLU A 392 -6.32 25.77 24.29
N GLN A 393 -7.59 26.09 24.00
CA GLN A 393 -8.01 26.42 22.64
C GLN A 393 -7.21 27.60 22.06
N GLN A 394 -6.98 28.64 22.87
CA GLN A 394 -6.20 29.81 22.47
C GLN A 394 -4.75 29.46 22.10
N ASP A 395 -4.12 28.55 22.86
CA ASP A 395 -2.75 28.11 22.59
C ASP A 395 -2.68 27.28 21.32
N LEU A 396 -3.67 26.41 21.10
CA LEU A 396 -3.78 25.64 19.86
C LEU A 396 -3.87 26.59 18.67
N LEU A 397 -4.80 27.54 18.68
CA LEU A 397 -4.98 28.49 17.58
C LEU A 397 -3.72 29.31 17.34
N LEU A 398 -3.04 29.75 18.41
CA LEU A 398 -1.79 30.50 18.32
C LEU A 398 -0.68 29.67 17.66
N LEU A 399 -0.50 28.42 18.09
CA LEU A 399 0.49 27.50 17.53
C LEU A 399 0.18 27.20 16.05
N LEU A 400 -1.08 26.91 15.72
CA LEU A 400 -1.47 26.65 14.34
C LEU A 400 -1.35 27.89 13.45
N SER A 401 -1.35 29.10 14.01
CA SER A 401 -1.27 30.36 13.26
C SER A 401 0.15 30.85 13.00
N HIS A 402 1.16 30.33 13.72
CA HIS A 402 2.54 30.83 13.62
C HIS A 402 3.52 29.69 13.31
N ALA A 403 4.66 30.00 12.69
CA ALA A 403 5.74 29.03 12.54
C ALA A 403 6.50 28.81 13.86
N HIS A 404 6.63 29.87 14.66
CA HIS A 404 7.33 29.89 15.94
C HIS A 404 6.54 30.71 16.95
N THR A 405 6.13 30.09 18.06
CA THR A 405 5.38 30.76 19.13
C THR A 405 6.28 30.97 20.34
N GLN A 406 6.46 32.22 20.78
CA GLN A 406 7.23 32.53 21.99
C GLN A 406 6.46 32.08 23.23
N PHE A 407 7.15 31.56 24.24
CA PHE A 407 6.50 31.11 25.48
C PHE A 407 5.73 32.24 26.16
N ALA A 408 6.20 33.48 26.08
CA ALA A 408 5.52 34.65 26.65
C ALA A 408 4.08 34.85 26.13
N ASN A 409 3.77 34.34 24.94
CA ASN A 409 2.45 34.47 24.32
C ASN A 409 1.51 33.29 24.63
N LEU A 410 2.02 32.25 25.29
CA LEU A 410 1.23 31.08 25.68
C LEU A 410 0.54 31.33 27.03
N SER A 411 -0.57 30.62 27.25
CA SER A 411 -1.28 30.62 28.53
C SER A 411 -0.35 30.29 29.69
N GLU A 412 -0.70 30.76 30.89
CA GLU A 412 0.04 30.43 32.11
C GLU A 412 0.05 28.93 32.38
N SER A 413 -1.08 28.24 32.11
CA SER A 413 -1.20 26.78 32.22
C SER A 413 -0.16 26.06 31.38
N VAL A 414 -0.07 26.38 30.07
CA VAL A 414 0.89 25.74 29.17
C VAL A 414 2.32 26.14 29.52
N ARG A 415 2.58 27.40 29.90
CA ARG A 415 3.91 27.85 30.35
C ARG A 415 4.39 27.06 31.58
N ASN A 416 3.53 26.87 32.57
CA ASN A 416 3.85 26.11 33.78
C ASN A 416 4.15 24.64 33.44
N GLN A 417 3.37 24.01 32.55
CA GLN A 417 3.66 22.66 32.08
C GLN A 417 5.04 22.58 31.39
N ILE A 418 5.37 23.54 30.52
CA ILE A 418 6.67 23.63 29.84
C ILE A 418 7.81 23.84 30.84
N GLN A 419 7.67 24.73 31.81
CA GLN A 419 8.70 25.01 32.82
C GLN A 419 8.92 23.83 33.78
N ASN A 420 7.85 23.10 34.12
CA ASN A 420 7.94 21.90 34.97
C ASN A 420 8.57 20.70 34.26
N MET A 421 8.68 20.75 32.92
CA MET A 421 9.49 19.80 32.17
C MET A 421 10.94 20.24 32.12
N SER A 422 11.87 19.27 32.14
CA SER A 422 13.32 19.47 31.96
C SER A 422 13.63 20.55 30.92
N ASP A 423 14.62 21.39 31.18
CA ASP A 423 15.11 22.44 30.28
C ASP A 423 15.76 21.90 28.98
N ASP A 424 15.80 20.58 28.83
CA ASP A 424 16.22 19.92 27.62
C ASP A 424 15.36 20.31 26.42
N LEU A 425 16.04 20.84 25.39
CA LEU A 425 15.50 21.06 24.06
C LEU A 425 15.05 19.74 23.42
N GLY A 426 14.04 19.81 22.57
CA GLY A 426 13.62 18.65 21.78
C GLY A 426 12.13 18.57 21.52
N SER A 427 11.70 17.44 20.96
CA SER A 427 10.29 17.19 20.68
C SER A 427 9.45 17.12 21.94
N LEU A 428 8.20 17.54 21.80
CA LEU A 428 7.12 17.30 22.75
C LEU A 428 5.82 17.02 21.98
N ILE A 429 4.86 16.43 22.67
CA ILE A 429 3.53 16.10 22.14
C ILE A 429 2.54 17.13 22.67
N CYS A 430 1.85 17.81 21.77
CA CYS A 430 0.75 18.70 22.08
C CYS A 430 -0.57 17.94 22.00
N LEU A 431 -1.42 18.11 23.02
CA LEU A 431 -2.71 17.47 23.15
C LEU A 431 -3.78 18.54 23.32
N TYR A 432 -4.86 18.43 22.55
CA TYR A 432 -6.05 19.25 22.75
C TYR A 432 -7.28 18.41 22.45
N ASN A 433 -8.26 18.40 23.35
CA ASN A 433 -9.52 17.69 23.11
C ASN A 433 -10.57 18.70 22.68
N ILE A 434 -11.06 18.54 21.46
CA ILE A 434 -12.21 19.29 20.96
C ILE A 434 -13.48 18.60 21.46
N LYS A 435 -14.36 19.39 22.07
CA LYS A 435 -15.73 19.00 22.33
C LYS A 435 -16.60 19.47 21.17
N GLN A 436 -16.99 18.56 20.29
CA GLN A 436 -17.98 18.83 19.24
C GLN A 436 -19.19 17.95 19.50
N HIS A 437 -20.32 18.59 19.79
CA HIS A 437 -21.54 17.90 20.24
C HIS A 437 -21.23 16.99 21.45
N ASP A 438 -21.41 15.68 21.30
CA ASP A 438 -21.16 14.65 22.32
C ASP A 438 -19.88 13.84 22.07
N LEU A 439 -19.01 14.28 21.15
CA LEU A 439 -17.75 13.62 20.82
C LEU A 439 -16.56 14.41 21.36
N ASP A 440 -15.70 13.73 22.11
CA ASP A 440 -14.36 14.19 22.47
C ASP A 440 -13.39 13.78 21.36
N ILE A 441 -12.97 14.74 20.53
CA ILE A 441 -12.06 14.52 19.41
C ILE A 441 -10.65 14.96 19.83
N PRO A 442 -9.69 14.04 20.02
CA PRO A 442 -8.33 14.39 20.38
C PRO A 442 -7.56 14.91 19.15
N ILE A 443 -7.06 16.14 19.25
CA ILE A 443 -6.03 16.69 18.37
C ILE A 443 -4.67 16.42 19.01
N ILE A 444 -3.83 15.66 18.31
CA ILE A 444 -2.50 15.27 18.77
C ILE A 444 -1.48 15.61 17.69
N PHE A 445 -0.48 16.43 18.02
CA PHE A 445 0.60 16.73 17.10
C PHE A 445 1.94 16.95 17.82
N VAL A 446 3.02 16.71 17.07
CA VAL A 446 4.38 16.92 17.56
C VAL A 446 4.76 18.39 17.41
N SER A 447 5.40 18.93 18.45
CA SER A 447 6.07 20.23 18.39
C SER A 447 7.54 20.12 18.83
N TRP A 448 8.33 21.12 18.50
CA TRP A 448 9.71 21.28 18.95
C TRP A 448 9.82 22.39 19.99
N ARG A 449 10.27 22.03 21.20
CA ARG A 449 10.63 22.96 22.26
C ARG A 449 12.04 23.52 21.98
N GLY A 450 12.09 24.80 21.62
CA GLY A 450 13.30 25.62 21.64
C GLY A 450 13.58 26.17 23.04
N ARG A 451 14.56 27.08 23.16
CA ARG A 451 14.90 27.70 24.45
C ARG A 451 13.73 28.52 25.02
N ASN A 452 13.14 29.38 24.18
CA ASN A 452 12.07 30.31 24.58
C ASN A 452 10.83 30.20 23.66
N SER A 453 10.78 29.21 22.78
CA SER A 453 9.76 29.10 21.75
C SER A 453 9.32 27.65 21.49
N LEU A 454 8.11 27.51 20.96
CA LEU A 454 7.52 26.25 20.53
C LEU A 454 7.24 26.33 19.02
N ARG A 455 7.64 25.29 18.28
CA ARG A 455 7.38 25.16 16.85
C ARG A 455 6.54 23.91 16.56
N PRO A 456 5.31 24.02 16.04
CA PRO A 456 4.51 22.85 15.68
C PRO A 456 4.93 22.25 14.34
N PHE A 457 5.00 20.92 14.27
CA PHE A 457 5.25 20.16 13.03
C PHE A 457 3.96 19.71 12.37
N VAL A 458 3.09 20.66 12.06
CA VAL A 458 1.78 20.43 11.45
C VAL A 458 1.78 20.95 10.02
N SER A 459 1.43 20.09 9.05
CA SER A 459 1.33 20.45 7.63
C SER A 459 0.21 21.47 7.39
N HIS A 460 0.31 22.28 6.34
CA HIS A 460 -0.74 23.26 6.01
C HIS A 460 -2.13 22.62 5.89
N SER A 461 -2.25 21.46 5.24
CA SER A 461 -3.52 20.73 5.11
C SER A 461 -4.11 20.36 6.48
N SER A 462 -3.26 19.88 7.41
CA SER A 462 -3.69 19.53 8.76
C SER A 462 -4.05 20.77 9.58
N ARG A 463 -3.31 21.88 9.43
CA ARG A 463 -3.67 23.17 10.06
C ARG A 463 -5.06 23.63 9.63
N LYS A 464 -5.36 23.61 8.32
CA LYS A 464 -6.70 23.96 7.79
C LYS A 464 -7.79 23.08 8.42
N PHE A 465 -7.55 21.78 8.51
CA PHE A 465 -8.49 20.84 9.13
C PHE A 465 -8.71 21.14 10.63
N TYR A 466 -7.64 21.33 11.40
CA TYR A 466 -7.74 21.63 12.83
C TYR A 466 -8.42 22.97 13.12
N PHE A 467 -8.18 24.00 12.30
CA PHE A 467 -8.91 25.26 12.40
C PHE A 467 -10.40 25.10 12.11
N ALA A 468 -10.75 24.32 11.08
CA ALA A 468 -12.14 24.03 10.77
C ALA A 468 -12.84 23.29 11.92
N LEU A 469 -12.16 22.33 12.58
CA LEU A 469 -12.69 21.68 13.78
C LEU A 469 -12.89 22.65 14.96
N CYS A 470 -12.10 23.73 15.01
CA CYS A 470 -12.26 24.81 15.99
C CYS A 470 -13.31 25.86 15.58
N ASN A 471 -14.13 25.61 14.56
CA ASN A 471 -15.14 26.52 14.03
C ASN A 471 -14.59 27.86 13.51
N ILE A 472 -13.35 27.87 13.01
CA ILE A 472 -12.79 29.04 12.32
C ILE A 472 -13.26 29.02 10.86
N ASP A 473 -13.67 30.18 10.35
CA ASP A 473 -14.18 30.31 8.99
C ASP A 473 -13.08 30.12 7.93
N SER A 474 -13.48 29.67 6.74
CA SER A 474 -12.53 29.34 5.66
C SER A 474 -11.74 30.53 5.13
N MET A 475 -12.28 31.75 5.19
CA MET A 475 -11.57 32.94 4.70
C MET A 475 -10.40 33.26 5.63
N THR A 476 -10.67 33.34 6.94
CA THR A 476 -9.66 33.54 7.98
C THR A 476 -8.60 32.45 7.95
N ILE A 477 -8.98 31.18 7.75
CA ILE A 477 -8.02 30.07 7.62
C ILE A 477 -7.05 30.31 6.47
N ASN A 478 -7.53 30.73 5.31
CA ASN A 478 -6.66 30.96 4.15
C ASN A 478 -5.72 32.14 4.40
N GLU A 479 -6.20 33.24 4.98
CA GLU A 479 -5.36 34.39 5.32
C GLU A 479 -4.23 34.02 6.30
N ILE A 480 -4.51 33.20 7.32
CA ILE A 480 -3.51 32.72 8.27
C ILE A 480 -2.47 31.85 7.56
N ILE A 481 -2.90 30.93 6.68
CA ILE A 481 -2.01 30.03 5.95
C ILE A 481 -1.11 30.82 4.97
N ASP A 482 -1.62 31.87 4.35
CA ASP A 482 -0.83 32.73 3.46
C ASP A 482 0.23 33.50 4.24
N LYS A 483 -0.12 34.08 5.40
CA LYS A 483 0.84 34.73 6.32
C LYS A 483 1.93 33.76 6.77
N LEU A 484 1.56 32.55 7.17
CA LEU A 484 2.51 31.48 7.55
C LEU A 484 3.50 31.15 6.43
N THR A 485 3.01 31.05 5.19
CA THR A 485 3.84 30.75 4.03
C THR A 485 4.90 31.84 3.82
N ILE A 486 4.56 33.10 4.10
CA ILE A 486 5.50 34.23 4.03
C ILE A 486 6.53 34.16 5.18
N GLU A 487 6.09 33.90 6.41
CA GLU A 487 6.98 33.74 7.57
C GLU A 487 8.02 32.63 7.35
N GLU A 488 7.59 31.46 6.87
CA GLU A 488 8.48 30.31 6.64
C GLU A 488 9.53 30.61 5.56
N LYS A 489 9.15 31.31 4.48
CA LYS A 489 10.07 31.74 3.42
C LYS A 489 11.13 32.71 3.94
N ALA A 490 10.72 33.72 4.72
CA ALA A 490 11.63 34.68 5.31
C ALA A 490 12.63 34.03 6.29
N THR A 491 12.19 32.98 7.00
CA THR A 491 13.03 32.24 7.94
C THR A 491 14.07 31.36 7.22
N ASN A 492 13.71 30.77 6.08
CA ASN A 492 14.64 29.96 5.28
C ASN A 492 15.69 30.82 4.56
N GLN A 493 15.32 31.97 3.99
CA GLN A 493 16.28 32.91 3.39
C GLN A 493 17.35 33.37 4.39
N LYS A 494 16.96 33.68 5.63
CA LYS A 494 17.92 34.04 6.69
C LYS A 494 18.88 32.90 7.10
N LYS A 495 18.53 31.64 6.81
CA LYS A 495 19.44 30.51 7.05
C LYS A 495 20.46 30.34 5.94
N ASP A 496 20.03 30.55 4.69
CA ASP A 496 20.89 30.45 3.51
C ASP A 496 21.89 31.62 3.44
N ASP A 497 21.52 32.81 3.92
CA ASP A 497 22.44 33.97 4.01
C ASP A 497 23.48 33.86 5.15
N ASN A 498 23.29 32.92 6.10
CA ASN A 498 24.16 32.69 7.25
C ASN A 498 24.91 31.34 7.19
N SER A 499 24.82 30.63 6.07
CA SER A 499 25.58 29.43 5.73
C SER A 499 26.63 29.74 4.67
#